data_AF-A0A6B0YRS7-F1
#
_entry.id   AF-A0A6B0YRS7-F1
#
_cell.length_a   1.000
_cell.length_b   1.000
_cell.length_c   1.000
_cell.angle_alpha   90.00
_cell.angle_beta   90.00
_cell.angle_gamma   90.00
#
_symmetry.space_group_name_H-M   'P 1'
#
loop_
_entity.id
_entity.type
_entity.pdbx_description
1 polymer ?
#
loop_
_entity_poly.entity_id
_entity_poly.type
_entity_poly.pdbx_seq_one_letter_code
_entity_poly.pdbx_strand_id
1 'polypeptide(L)'
;MKLRSIFPLETRRGASPSRAAAGGVRAPFHSQPSSPAMVRPPVVALILLFVMALAGCAGAGGAPSPTPTKTREAAGVQPETETATPPPSSAEGNTNTAAESEQATATPVPGNVARYTGLPLADPSLLQETPVLVCINNDITSRSSHYGLNEADVTYEFIVDGFHLTRLTSLYQSIPAKEIGPVRSARWPNIHTTYMFDGILA
;
A
#
# COMPACT_ATOMS: atom_id res chain seq x y z
N MET A 1 -3.26 -37.12 27.17
CA MET A 1 -2.93 -37.28 25.72
C MET A 1 -1.82 -36.29 25.37
N LYS A 2 -0.82 -36.76 24.62
CA LYS A 2 0.47 -36.09 24.38
C LYS A 2 0.31 -34.79 23.57
N LEU A 3 0.78 -33.67 24.11
CA LEU A 3 1.17 -32.49 23.33
C LEU A 3 2.51 -32.79 22.65
N ARG A 4 2.59 -32.63 21.33
CA ARG A 4 3.85 -32.60 20.59
C ARG A 4 4.11 -31.17 20.11
N SER A 5 5.12 -30.58 20.73
CA SER A 5 5.89 -29.43 20.24
C SER A 5 6.62 -29.77 18.94
N ILE A 6 6.61 -28.90 17.94
CA ILE A 6 7.68 -28.86 16.91
C ILE A 6 7.94 -27.40 16.51
N PHE A 7 9.23 -27.04 16.56
CA PHE A 7 9.92 -25.82 16.13
C PHE A 7 10.13 -24.67 17.15
N PRO A 8 11.31 -24.61 17.79
CA PRO A 8 11.83 -23.39 18.39
C PRO A 8 12.46 -22.48 17.31
N LEU A 9 12.05 -21.22 17.29
CA LEU A 9 12.75 -20.16 16.55
C LEU A 9 14.04 -19.81 17.30
N GLU A 10 15.17 -20.22 16.75
CA GLU A 10 16.50 -19.95 17.27
C GLU A 10 16.87 -18.47 17.05
N THR A 11 16.54 -17.57 17.99
CA THR A 11 17.11 -16.22 18.01
C THR A 11 18.56 -16.28 18.45
N ARG A 12 19.49 -16.29 17.48
CA ARG A 12 20.93 -16.23 17.76
C ARG A 12 21.32 -14.82 18.21
N ARG A 13 21.19 -14.53 19.52
CA ARG A 13 21.88 -13.38 20.15
C ARG A 13 23.38 -13.67 20.14
N GLY A 14 24.15 -12.77 19.53
CA GLY A 14 25.61 -12.79 19.54
C GLY A 14 26.17 -12.84 20.95
N ALA A 15 27.17 -13.68 21.14
CA ALA A 15 27.87 -13.87 22.39
C ALA A 15 28.62 -12.60 22.81
N SER A 16 28.40 -12.17 24.05
CA SER A 16 29.28 -11.26 24.80
C SER A 16 30.43 -12.08 25.38
N PRO A 17 31.71 -11.76 25.11
CA PRO A 17 32.80 -12.45 25.79
C PRO A 17 32.96 -11.91 27.21
N SER A 18 32.87 -12.83 28.17
CA SER A 18 33.14 -12.59 29.59
C SER A 18 34.63 -12.40 29.85
N ARG A 19 34.91 -11.39 30.67
CA ARG A 19 36.14 -11.10 31.41
C ARG A 19 36.72 -12.34 32.10
N ALA A 20 37.92 -12.75 31.71
CA ALA A 20 38.79 -13.65 32.47
C ALA A 20 40.15 -12.96 32.71
N ALA A 21 40.67 -13.15 33.92
CA ALA A 21 41.87 -12.53 34.45
C ALA A 21 43.14 -13.32 34.14
N ALA A 22 44.28 -12.64 34.35
CA ALA A 22 45.66 -13.12 34.50
C ALA A 22 46.56 -13.12 33.25
N GLY A 23 47.75 -12.52 33.42
CA GLY A 23 48.89 -12.66 32.51
C GLY A 23 49.54 -11.33 32.15
N GLY A 24 50.45 -10.85 33.00
CA GLY A 24 51.24 -9.67 32.70
C GLY A 24 52.32 -9.92 31.65
N VAL A 25 52.46 -9.02 30.70
CA VAL A 25 53.72 -8.70 29.99
C VAL A 25 53.67 -7.21 29.64
N ARG A 26 54.73 -6.49 30.01
CA ARG A 26 54.96 -5.07 29.70
C ARG A 26 55.16 -4.86 28.20
N ALA A 27 54.51 -3.86 27.62
CA ALA A 27 54.85 -3.27 26.32
C ALA A 27 54.50 -1.76 26.30
N PRO A 28 55.14 -0.95 25.45
CA PRO A 28 55.42 0.45 25.74
C PRO A 28 54.33 1.43 25.27
N PHE A 29 54.26 2.54 26.00
CA PHE A 29 53.67 3.85 25.69
C PHE A 29 52.98 3.98 24.32
N HIS A 30 51.65 4.03 24.34
CA HIS A 30 50.87 4.72 23.30
C HIS A 30 50.51 6.11 23.82
N SER A 31 51.08 7.13 23.18
CA SER A 31 50.75 8.54 23.34
C SER A 31 49.30 8.81 22.93
N GLN A 32 48.50 9.37 23.84
CA GLN A 32 47.17 9.91 23.53
C GLN A 32 47.29 11.16 22.64
N PRO A 33 46.48 11.33 21.58
CA PRO A 33 46.37 12.61 20.90
C PRO A 33 45.61 13.62 21.77
N SER A 34 46.20 14.79 21.95
CA SER A 34 45.64 15.94 22.67
C SER A 34 44.32 16.42 22.05
N SER A 35 43.29 16.59 22.88
CA SER A 35 42.05 17.27 22.51
C SER A 35 42.33 18.68 21.96
N PRO A 36 41.72 19.11 20.85
CA PRO A 36 41.89 20.48 20.38
C PRO A 36 41.21 21.46 21.34
N ALA A 37 41.92 22.55 21.64
CA ALA A 37 41.46 23.63 22.49
C ALA A 37 40.13 24.22 21.98
N MET A 38 39.19 24.38 22.91
CA MET A 38 37.89 25.01 22.67
C MET A 38 38.10 26.50 22.39
N VAL A 39 38.12 26.87 21.10
CA VAL A 39 38.21 28.27 20.66
C VAL A 39 36.89 28.94 21.00
N ARG A 40 36.93 29.89 21.96
CA ARG A 40 35.78 30.74 22.28
C ARG A 40 35.39 31.51 21.02
N PRO A 41 34.14 31.40 20.52
CA PRO A 41 33.73 32.18 19.37
C PRO A 41 33.84 33.68 19.71
N PRO A 42 34.37 34.52 18.81
CA PRO A 42 34.50 35.94 19.08
C PRO A 42 33.11 36.54 19.34
N VAL A 43 32.99 37.38 20.37
CA VAL A 43 31.73 38.05 20.76
C VAL A 43 31.07 38.76 19.55
N VAL A 44 31.87 39.20 18.58
CA VAL A 44 31.43 39.77 17.30
C VAL A 44 30.59 38.80 16.47
N ALA A 45 30.91 37.50 16.45
CA ALA A 45 30.13 36.48 15.75
C ALA A 45 28.77 36.22 16.40
N LEU A 46 28.70 36.29 17.75
CA LEU A 46 27.44 36.21 18.48
C LEU A 46 26.56 37.45 18.25
N ILE A 47 27.15 38.64 18.17
CA ILE A 47 26.44 39.88 17.85
C ILE A 47 25.90 39.84 16.42
N LEU A 48 26.68 39.37 15.44
CA LEU A 48 26.24 39.21 14.05
C LEU A 48 25.08 38.23 13.90
N LEU A 49 25.13 37.10 14.61
CA LEU A 49 24.03 36.12 14.63
C LEU A 49 22.74 36.73 15.22
N PHE A 50 22.87 37.53 16.29
CA PHE A 50 21.74 38.18 16.94
C PHE A 50 21.10 39.26 16.07
N VAL A 51 21.91 40.05 15.34
CA VAL A 51 21.40 41.05 14.37
C VAL A 51 20.66 40.36 13.22
N MET A 52 21.15 39.20 12.74
CA MET A 52 20.49 38.45 11.66
C MET A 52 19.14 37.87 12.10
N ALA A 53 18.98 37.49 13.38
CA ALA A 53 17.72 36.98 13.92
C ALA A 53 16.61 38.06 14.02
N LEU A 54 16.97 39.34 14.12
CA LEU A 54 16.01 40.45 14.25
C LEU A 54 15.42 40.93 12.90
N ALA A 55 16.01 40.55 11.76
CA ALA A 55 15.59 40.99 10.43
C ALA A 55 14.50 40.10 9.78
N GLY A 56 13.94 39.13 10.50
CA GLY A 56 13.07 38.07 9.95
C GLY A 56 11.56 38.35 9.92
N CYS A 57 11.09 39.60 9.99
CA CYS A 57 9.65 39.90 9.89
C CYS A 57 9.38 41.05 8.90
N ALA A 58 9.40 40.70 7.62
CA ALA A 58 8.68 41.44 6.58
C ALA A 58 7.85 40.43 5.78
N GLY A 59 6.57 40.32 6.16
CA GLY A 59 5.58 39.54 5.43
C GLY A 59 5.33 40.17 4.07
N ALA A 60 5.65 39.43 3.00
CA ALA A 60 5.22 39.77 1.65
C ALA A 60 3.78 39.27 1.46
N GLY A 61 2.92 40.20 1.07
CA GLY A 61 1.48 40.09 1.05
C GLY A 61 0.91 38.94 0.24
N GLY A 62 -0.28 38.51 0.68
CA GLY A 62 -1.12 37.56 -0.03
C GLY A 62 -1.39 38.02 -1.46
N ALA A 63 -1.11 37.12 -2.40
CA ALA A 63 -1.60 37.24 -3.77
C ALA A 63 -3.11 36.96 -3.80
N PRO A 64 -3.91 37.72 -4.57
CA PRO A 64 -5.34 37.47 -4.69
C PRO A 64 -5.62 36.14 -5.43
N SER A 65 -6.54 35.36 -4.84
CA SER A 65 -7.12 34.15 -5.42
C SER A 65 -7.86 34.47 -6.74
N PRO A 66 -7.62 33.75 -7.84
CA PRO A 66 -8.46 33.86 -9.02
C PRO A 66 -9.84 33.26 -8.72
N THR A 67 -10.85 34.14 -8.68
CA THR A 67 -12.26 33.77 -8.65
C THR A 67 -12.64 33.07 -9.97
N PRO A 68 -13.38 31.95 -9.95
CA PRO A 68 -13.89 31.35 -11.18
C PRO A 68 -14.95 32.25 -11.81
N THR A 69 -14.65 32.74 -13.01
CA THR A 69 -15.60 33.48 -13.86
C THR A 69 -16.71 32.55 -14.32
N LYS A 70 -17.94 32.77 -13.81
CA LYS A 70 -19.16 32.29 -14.47
C LYS A 70 -19.33 33.04 -15.79
N THR A 71 -19.19 32.34 -16.92
CA THR A 71 -19.60 32.85 -18.23
C THR A 71 -20.66 31.94 -18.85
N ARG A 72 -21.86 32.53 -18.87
CA ARG A 72 -22.97 32.48 -19.85
C ARG A 72 -23.55 31.13 -20.29
N GLU A 73 -24.65 30.84 -19.61
CA GLU A 73 -25.82 30.13 -20.12
C GLU A 73 -26.40 30.83 -21.36
N ALA A 74 -26.53 30.09 -22.46
CA ALA A 74 -27.34 30.48 -23.61
C ALA A 74 -28.74 29.89 -23.42
N ALA A 75 -29.71 30.80 -23.34
CA ALA A 75 -31.12 30.49 -23.22
C ALA A 75 -31.71 29.94 -24.53
N GLY A 76 -32.66 29.03 -24.35
CA GLY A 76 -33.85 28.90 -25.20
C GLY A 76 -33.82 27.71 -26.16
N VAL A 77 -34.52 26.62 -25.82
CA VAL A 77 -35.85 26.29 -26.41
C VAL A 77 -36.57 25.32 -25.46
N GLN A 78 -37.79 25.67 -25.06
CA GLN A 78 -38.84 24.80 -24.52
C GLN A 78 -40.17 25.47 -24.95
N PRO A 79 -41.35 24.82 -24.97
CA PRO A 79 -41.74 23.41 -25.24
C PRO A 79 -42.69 23.32 -26.46
N GLU A 80 -42.86 22.14 -27.06
CA GLU A 80 -44.09 21.84 -27.82
C GLU A 80 -44.81 20.65 -27.18
N THR A 81 -46.05 20.90 -26.77
CA THR A 81 -46.99 19.97 -26.14
C THR A 81 -48.11 19.67 -27.13
N GLU A 82 -48.32 18.36 -27.35
CA GLU A 82 -49.54 17.62 -27.68
C GLU A 82 -50.36 17.95 -28.94
N THR A 83 -50.67 16.91 -29.72
CA THR A 83 -52.04 16.63 -30.21
C THR A 83 -52.20 15.13 -30.46
N ALA A 84 -53.29 14.56 -29.92
CA ALA A 84 -53.71 13.17 -30.06
C ALA A 84 -54.59 12.94 -31.31
N THR A 85 -54.60 11.72 -31.88
CA THR A 85 -55.68 11.19 -32.74
C THR A 85 -55.68 9.63 -32.66
N PRO A 86 -56.85 8.94 -32.63
CA PRO A 86 -57.02 7.54 -32.22
C PRO A 86 -56.91 6.51 -33.39
N PRO A 87 -57.08 5.18 -33.17
CA PRO A 87 -56.44 4.11 -33.96
C PRO A 87 -57.33 3.51 -35.07
N PRO A 88 -56.77 2.68 -35.97
CA PRO A 88 -57.48 1.56 -36.56
C PRO A 88 -57.16 0.24 -35.84
N SER A 89 -58.24 -0.50 -35.60
CA SER A 89 -58.35 -1.85 -35.06
C SER A 89 -58.17 -2.92 -36.16
N SER A 90 -57.59 -4.07 -35.78
CA SER A 90 -57.63 -5.40 -36.45
C SER A 90 -57.08 -5.50 -37.88
N ALA A 91 -56.42 -6.56 -38.31
CA ALA A 91 -55.98 -7.83 -37.74
C ALA A 91 -54.98 -8.42 -38.76
N GLU A 92 -54.03 -9.25 -38.32
CA GLU A 92 -53.84 -10.60 -38.86
C GLU A 92 -52.58 -11.22 -38.26
N GLY A 93 -52.75 -12.44 -37.74
CA GLY A 93 -51.77 -13.15 -36.95
C GLY A 93 -50.57 -13.59 -37.76
N ASN A 94 -49.40 -13.15 -37.32
CA ASN A 94 -48.15 -13.84 -37.49
C ASN A 94 -47.87 -14.58 -36.18
N THR A 95 -48.20 -15.88 -36.17
CA THR A 95 -47.72 -16.83 -35.17
C THR A 95 -46.20 -16.76 -35.10
N ASN A 96 -45.69 -16.04 -34.10
CA ASN A 96 -44.33 -16.20 -33.64
C ASN A 96 -44.26 -17.58 -32.99
N THR A 97 -43.79 -18.57 -33.75
CA THR A 97 -43.27 -19.81 -33.20
C THR A 97 -42.24 -19.41 -32.16
N ALA A 98 -42.58 -19.60 -30.88
CA ALA A 98 -41.64 -19.45 -29.79
C ALA A 98 -40.48 -20.39 -30.06
N ALA A 99 -39.32 -19.84 -30.45
CA ALA A 99 -38.07 -20.56 -30.34
C ALA A 99 -37.91 -20.88 -28.85
N GLU A 100 -38.03 -22.16 -28.53
CA GLU A 100 -37.75 -22.72 -27.22
C GLU A 100 -36.36 -22.24 -26.82
N SER A 101 -36.32 -21.31 -25.88
CA SER A 101 -35.07 -20.84 -25.28
C SER A 101 -34.47 -22.04 -24.57
N GLU A 102 -33.47 -22.68 -25.17
CA GLU A 102 -32.58 -23.61 -24.47
C GLU A 102 -32.07 -22.91 -23.21
N GLN A 103 -32.66 -23.28 -22.08
CA GLN A 103 -32.27 -22.77 -20.80
C GLN A 103 -30.85 -23.29 -20.53
N ALA A 104 -29.85 -22.42 -20.67
CA ALA A 104 -28.46 -22.77 -20.44
C ALA A 104 -28.33 -23.44 -19.06
N THR A 105 -27.98 -24.73 -19.06
CA THR A 105 -27.72 -25.46 -17.83
C THR A 105 -26.42 -24.92 -17.24
N ALA A 106 -26.50 -24.34 -16.04
CA ALA A 106 -25.33 -23.81 -15.35
C ALA A 106 -24.31 -24.94 -15.12
N THR A 107 -23.11 -24.77 -15.65
CA THR A 107 -21.99 -25.68 -15.36
C THR A 107 -21.62 -25.51 -13.89
N PRO A 108 -21.56 -26.58 -13.08
CA PRO A 108 -21.19 -26.46 -11.68
C PRO A 108 -19.76 -25.91 -11.57
N VAL A 109 -19.60 -24.82 -10.82
CA VAL A 109 -18.27 -24.27 -10.53
C VAL A 109 -17.52 -25.31 -9.69
N PRO A 110 -16.33 -25.75 -10.10
CA PRO A 110 -15.55 -26.69 -9.31
C PRO A 110 -15.29 -26.11 -7.92
N GLY A 111 -15.51 -26.91 -6.87
CA GLY A 111 -15.41 -26.45 -5.47
C GLY A 111 -14.00 -26.06 -5.02
N ASN A 112 -12.98 -26.28 -5.85
CA ASN A 112 -11.58 -25.98 -5.59
C ASN A 112 -11.08 -24.78 -6.41
N VAL A 113 -11.88 -23.73 -6.55
CA VAL A 113 -11.48 -22.52 -7.28
C VAL A 113 -11.06 -21.41 -6.31
N ALA A 114 -9.90 -20.79 -6.57
CA ALA A 114 -9.34 -19.71 -5.79
C ALA A 114 -10.30 -18.51 -5.72
N ARG A 115 -10.51 -17.95 -4.52
CA ARG A 115 -11.43 -16.83 -4.34
C ARG A 115 -11.02 -15.58 -5.14
N TYR A 116 -9.72 -15.33 -5.26
CA TYR A 116 -9.18 -14.07 -5.81
C TYR A 116 -8.60 -14.18 -7.22
N THR A 117 -8.21 -15.37 -7.66
CA THR A 117 -7.62 -15.58 -9.00
C THR A 117 -8.56 -16.33 -9.95
N GLY A 118 -9.58 -17.03 -9.45
CA GLY A 118 -10.46 -17.87 -10.27
C GLY A 118 -9.80 -19.13 -10.83
N LEU A 119 -8.56 -19.44 -10.42
CA LEU A 119 -7.81 -20.61 -10.85
C LEU A 119 -8.10 -21.83 -9.97
N PRO A 120 -7.96 -23.07 -10.49
CA PRO A 120 -8.08 -24.27 -9.66
C PRO A 120 -6.93 -24.35 -8.63
N LEU A 121 -7.28 -24.60 -7.38
CA LEU A 121 -6.35 -24.86 -6.28
C LEU A 121 -5.91 -26.32 -6.27
N ALA A 122 -4.61 -26.52 -6.05
CA ALA A 122 -4.05 -27.84 -5.76
C ALA A 122 -4.46 -28.34 -4.37
N ASP A 123 -4.50 -27.44 -3.37
CA ASP A 123 -4.95 -27.73 -2.01
C ASP A 123 -6.21 -26.93 -1.66
N PRO A 124 -7.39 -27.58 -1.58
CA PRO A 124 -8.63 -26.92 -1.18
C PRO A 124 -8.64 -26.33 0.24
N SER A 125 -7.70 -26.74 1.12
CA SER A 125 -7.64 -26.24 2.50
C SER A 125 -7.37 -24.73 2.57
N LEU A 126 -6.66 -24.19 1.58
CA LEU A 126 -6.34 -22.77 1.46
C LEU A 126 -7.59 -21.88 1.30
N LEU A 127 -8.73 -22.44 0.88
CA LEU A 127 -10.00 -21.71 0.81
C LEU A 127 -10.54 -21.28 2.19
N GLN A 128 -10.11 -21.96 3.25
CA GLN A 128 -10.48 -21.67 4.64
C GLN A 128 -9.48 -20.72 5.32
N GLU A 129 -8.33 -20.47 4.68
CA GLU A 129 -7.32 -19.56 5.23
C GLU A 129 -7.75 -18.10 5.06
N THR A 130 -7.45 -17.30 6.08
CA THR A 130 -7.69 -15.86 6.04
C THR A 130 -6.65 -15.20 5.12
N PRO A 131 -7.04 -14.36 4.15
CA PRO A 131 -6.08 -13.72 3.26
C PRO A 131 -5.15 -12.80 4.04
N VAL A 132 -3.86 -12.85 3.70
CA VAL A 132 -2.84 -11.99 4.30
C VAL A 132 -2.49 -10.89 3.32
N LEU A 133 -2.58 -9.63 3.76
CA LEU A 133 -2.17 -8.48 2.98
C LEU A 133 -0.86 -7.94 3.56
N VAL A 134 0.15 -7.78 2.70
CA VAL A 134 1.47 -7.29 3.09
C VAL A 134 1.75 -5.97 2.39
N CYS A 135 2.19 -4.99 3.17
CA CYS A 135 2.67 -3.71 2.65
C CYS A 135 4.13 -3.84 2.22
N ILE A 136 4.39 -3.80 0.92
CA ILE A 136 5.72 -3.98 0.34
C ILE A 136 6.23 -2.64 -0.20
N ASN A 137 7.51 -2.37 0.01
CA ASN A 137 8.17 -1.18 -0.51
C ASN A 137 8.15 -1.14 -2.04
N ASN A 138 8.04 0.04 -2.66
CA ASN A 138 8.24 0.18 -4.11
C ASN A 138 9.14 1.36 -4.51
N ASP A 139 9.97 1.86 -3.58
CA ASP A 139 10.98 2.85 -3.93
C ASP A 139 12.00 2.30 -4.95
N ILE A 140 12.71 3.20 -5.61
CA ILE A 140 13.62 2.83 -6.70
C ILE A 140 14.72 1.86 -6.28
N THR A 141 15.16 1.91 -5.02
CA THR A 141 16.26 1.10 -4.50
C THR A 141 15.82 -0.29 -4.06
N SER A 142 14.55 -0.49 -3.71
CA SER A 142 14.04 -1.78 -3.22
C SER A 142 13.42 -2.68 -4.27
N ARG A 143 13.12 -2.15 -5.46
CA ARG A 143 12.51 -2.93 -6.57
C ARG A 143 13.32 -4.15 -6.96
N SER A 144 14.66 -4.06 -6.92
CA SER A 144 15.54 -5.20 -7.19
C SER A 144 15.60 -6.21 -6.05
N SER A 145 15.11 -5.86 -4.87
CA SER A 145 15.11 -6.69 -3.67
C SER A 145 13.71 -7.24 -3.32
N HIS A 146 12.75 -7.17 -4.25
CA HIS A 146 11.44 -7.77 -4.03
C HIS A 146 11.54 -9.29 -3.99
N TYR A 147 10.81 -9.90 -3.06
CA TYR A 147 10.66 -11.33 -2.95
C TYR A 147 9.25 -11.67 -2.50
N GLY A 148 8.73 -12.80 -2.98
CA GLY A 148 7.37 -13.25 -2.68
C GLY A 148 6.27 -12.56 -3.48
N LEU A 149 6.57 -11.75 -4.51
CA LEU A 149 5.52 -11.07 -5.30
C LEU A 149 4.82 -11.99 -6.29
N ASN A 150 5.46 -13.08 -6.74
CA ASN A 150 4.88 -14.00 -7.73
C ASN A 150 3.78 -14.89 -7.12
N GLU A 151 3.80 -15.04 -5.80
CA GLU A 151 2.86 -15.80 -5.00
C GLU A 151 1.63 -14.97 -4.59
N ALA A 152 1.62 -13.67 -4.91
CA ALA A 152 0.49 -12.80 -4.60
C ALA A 152 -0.67 -13.04 -5.58
N ASP A 153 -1.88 -13.16 -5.04
CA ASP A 153 -3.10 -13.31 -5.83
C ASP A 153 -3.51 -11.99 -6.48
N VAL A 154 -3.40 -10.90 -5.71
CA VAL A 154 -3.76 -9.55 -6.14
C VAL A 154 -2.73 -8.58 -5.56
N THR A 155 -2.26 -7.63 -6.37
CA THR A 155 -1.38 -6.56 -5.90
C THR A 155 -1.92 -5.20 -6.29
N TYR A 156 -2.11 -4.33 -5.30
CA TYR A 156 -2.47 -2.93 -5.49
C TYR A 156 -1.24 -2.05 -5.35
N GLU A 157 -1.06 -1.09 -6.24
CA GLU A 157 -0.06 -0.03 -6.10
C GLU A 157 -0.76 1.27 -5.71
N PHE A 158 -0.32 1.86 -4.60
CA PHE A 158 -0.82 3.14 -4.13
C PHE A 158 0.29 4.17 -4.10
N ILE A 159 0.00 5.40 -4.54
CA ILE A 159 0.85 6.57 -4.24
C ILE A 159 0.56 6.99 -2.81
N VAL A 160 1.60 7.03 -1.96
CA VAL A 160 1.40 7.22 -0.51
C VAL A 160 2.34 8.23 0.13
N ASP A 161 3.64 8.20 -0.18
CA ASP A 161 4.58 9.16 0.41
C ASP A 161 4.97 10.24 -0.61
N GLY A 162 4.80 11.50 -0.24
CA GLY A 162 5.29 12.65 -1.02
C GLY A 162 4.70 12.79 -2.43
N PHE A 163 3.57 12.14 -2.74
CA PHE A 163 2.94 12.10 -4.07
C PHE A 163 3.78 11.46 -5.19
N HIS A 164 4.93 10.87 -4.88
CA HIS A 164 5.81 10.26 -5.88
C HIS A 164 6.30 8.86 -5.50
N LEU A 165 6.23 8.48 -4.22
CA LEU A 165 6.58 7.13 -3.78
C LEU A 165 5.33 6.28 -3.70
N THR A 166 5.42 5.12 -4.31
CA THR A 166 4.39 4.10 -4.25
C THR A 166 4.75 2.99 -3.28
N ARG A 167 3.71 2.30 -2.80
CA ARG A 167 3.82 1.05 -2.04
C ARG A 167 2.89 0.03 -2.65
N LEU A 168 3.30 -1.22 -2.62
CA LEU A 168 2.48 -2.35 -3.03
C LEU A 168 1.73 -2.88 -1.80
N THR A 169 0.45 -3.20 -1.98
CA THR A 169 -0.33 -4.00 -1.03
C THR A 169 -0.69 -5.29 -1.73
N SER A 170 0.01 -6.36 -1.39
CA SER A 170 -0.12 -7.67 -2.02
C SER A 170 -0.91 -8.61 -1.12
N LEU A 171 -1.92 -9.25 -1.68
CA LEU A 171 -2.79 -10.23 -1.03
C LEU A 171 -2.31 -11.64 -1.33
N TYR A 172 -2.26 -12.48 -0.29
CA TYR A 172 -1.81 -13.86 -0.34
C TYR A 172 -2.87 -14.77 0.26
N GLN A 173 -3.35 -15.73 -0.53
CA GLN A 173 -4.24 -16.79 -0.06
C GLN A 173 -4.09 -18.09 -0.87
N SER A 174 -4.04 -18.02 -2.21
CA SER A 174 -4.09 -19.22 -3.04
C SER A 174 -2.75 -19.94 -3.18
N ILE A 175 -1.64 -19.22 -3.00
CA ILE A 175 -0.27 -19.76 -3.09
C ILE A 175 0.46 -19.45 -1.78
N PRO A 176 0.99 -20.47 -1.06
CA PRO A 176 1.74 -20.24 0.16
C PRO A 176 3.10 -19.61 -0.17
N ALA A 177 3.35 -18.40 0.32
CA ALA A 177 4.63 -17.72 0.18
C ALA A 177 5.55 -18.02 1.38
N LYS A 178 6.80 -18.41 1.10
CA LYS A 178 7.80 -18.68 2.16
C LYS A 178 8.30 -17.39 2.81
N GLU A 179 8.57 -16.38 1.99
CA GLU A 179 9.13 -15.09 2.39
C GLU A 179 8.51 -13.98 1.52
N ILE A 180 8.14 -12.85 2.14
CA ILE A 180 7.54 -11.70 1.46
C ILE A 180 8.24 -10.40 1.88
N GLY A 181 8.57 -9.53 0.92
CA GLY A 181 9.09 -8.20 1.24
C GLY A 181 9.84 -7.49 0.11
N PRO A 182 10.52 -6.37 0.43
CA PRO A 182 10.75 -5.84 1.78
C PRO A 182 9.52 -5.12 2.34
N VAL A 183 9.15 -5.46 3.58
CA VAL A 183 7.98 -4.89 4.27
C VAL A 183 8.19 -3.40 4.58
N ARG A 184 7.11 -2.64 4.46
CA ARG A 184 7.03 -1.22 4.82
C ARG A 184 5.78 -0.96 5.63
N SER A 185 5.75 0.18 6.32
CA SER A 185 4.58 0.57 7.10
C SER A 185 3.32 0.63 6.24
N ALA A 186 2.18 0.33 6.84
CA ALA A 186 0.91 0.58 6.20
C ALA A 186 0.58 2.10 6.13
N ARG A 187 -0.37 2.42 5.26
CA ARG A 187 -1.01 3.73 5.13
C ARG A 187 -2.51 3.52 5.03
N TRP A 188 -3.28 4.60 5.11
CA TRP A 188 -4.74 4.56 5.03
C TRP A 188 -5.28 3.71 3.87
N PRO A 189 -4.78 3.81 2.62
CA PRO A 189 -5.25 2.96 1.52
C PRO A 189 -5.05 1.47 1.81
N ASN A 190 -3.87 1.08 2.27
CA ASN A 190 -3.52 -0.31 2.55
C ASN A 190 -4.43 -0.91 3.63
N ILE A 191 -4.72 -0.14 4.68
CA ILE A 191 -5.65 -0.54 5.76
C ILE A 191 -7.06 -0.75 5.21
N HIS A 192 -7.53 0.16 4.35
CA HIS A 192 -8.83 0.00 3.70
C HIS A 192 -8.88 -1.21 2.78
N THR A 193 -7.81 -1.50 2.04
CA THR A 193 -7.71 -2.71 1.22
C THR A 193 -7.85 -3.96 2.08
N THR A 194 -7.21 -4.01 3.26
CA THR A 194 -7.38 -5.15 4.19
C THR A 194 -8.84 -5.38 4.56
N TYR A 195 -9.61 -4.32 4.85
CA TYR A 195 -11.04 -4.45 5.15
C TYR A 195 -11.87 -4.92 3.94
N MET A 196 -11.50 -4.54 2.71
CA MET A 196 -12.22 -4.99 1.50
C MET A 196 -12.15 -6.51 1.31
N PHE A 197 -11.07 -7.14 1.77
CA PHE A 197 -10.82 -8.56 1.61
C PHE A 197 -11.08 -9.39 2.88
N ASP A 198 -11.58 -8.78 3.95
CA ASP A 198 -11.72 -9.42 5.27
C ASP A 198 -10.43 -10.14 5.69
N GLY A 199 -9.29 -9.48 5.44
CA GLY A 199 -7.96 -10.05 5.63
C GLY A 199 -7.26 -9.58 6.89
N ILE A 200 -6.05 -10.11 7.09
CA ILE A 200 -5.12 -9.61 8.09
C ILE A 200 -4.03 -8.78 7.42
N LEU A 201 -3.62 -7.70 8.09
CA LEU A 201 -2.53 -6.84 7.65
C LEU A 201 -1.26 -7.22 8.40
N ALA A 202 -0.20 -7.53 7.66
CA ALA A 202 1.12 -7.88 8.20
C ALA A 202 2.16 -6.76 7.99
#